data_AF-A0A7Y4WM33-F1
#
_entry.id   AF-A0A7Y4WM33-F1
#
_cell.length_a   1.000
_cell.length_b   1.000
_cell.length_c   1.000
_cell.angle_alpha   90.00
_cell.angle_beta   90.00
_cell.angle_gamma   90.00
#
_symmetry.space_group_name_H-M   'P 1'
#
loop_
_entity.id
_entity.type
_entity.pdbx_description
1 polymer ?
#
loop_
_entity_poly.entity_id
_entity_poly.type
_entity_poly.pdbx_seq_one_letter_code
_entity_poly.pdbx_strand_id
1 'polypeptide(L)'
;MNQAKLSFNQIRTPYLGFLSTFLFIIINLGTIQVMNAQTGCINGTPRWCNGSNINNTSSRNGNGVLGPTINICRTGLDFVTSSQRLGQRFSPIGIPQPAIFTVSGIPAGAIIETAYLYSGTSGNGIAVTANITNPSASTTGFPMAVIGSGSDKCWGYAGSFSYRATVTSIISGNGNYTISGLPVGGTNDTDGATLLIIYSVASATFTGCISIDDGSIVSIGTNSSDQVTFTACGTTALPGARAFGMFADLQFNNSTLTFNGNVAPYAFNWWNYIEVPTTVTNTQTIANFTASYPGDCVNWVAAGIYTRCELVVTTPTLGQWGIILFVLLLMGFSSVYVYQRQLIAQTSQGNALGSFSFDYSSIFSNLKFNTKQFFGIYALALALISALFMVAIKIFDYSLMEYDVIGSLLCGFIGAVFIHYFRNNNK
;
A
#
# COMPACT_ATOMS: atom_id res chain seq x y z
N MET A 1 -68.89 47.49 2.06
CA MET A 1 -68.73 46.35 2.99
C MET A 1 -68.50 45.10 2.18
N ASN A 2 -67.29 44.54 2.26
CA ASN A 2 -66.93 43.11 2.16
C ASN A 2 -65.45 43.01 1.76
N GLN A 3 -64.59 43.00 2.77
CA GLN A 3 -63.17 42.69 2.65
C GLN A 3 -62.98 41.17 2.65
N ALA A 4 -62.28 40.65 1.65
CA ALA A 4 -61.82 39.27 1.61
C ALA A 4 -60.49 39.14 2.38
N LYS A 5 -60.52 38.39 3.48
CA LYS A 5 -59.33 37.91 4.21
C LYS A 5 -58.69 36.75 3.44
N LEU A 6 -57.53 36.97 2.83
CA LEU A 6 -56.64 35.92 2.36
C LEU A 6 -55.72 35.48 3.51
N SER A 7 -55.84 34.23 3.95
CA SER A 7 -55.08 33.68 5.08
C SER A 7 -53.66 33.27 4.70
N PHE A 8 -52.69 33.68 5.51
CA PHE A 8 -51.24 33.56 5.33
C PHE A 8 -50.65 32.13 5.43
N ASN A 9 -51.48 31.07 5.46
CA ASN A 9 -51.05 29.70 5.74
C ASN A 9 -50.71 28.84 4.51
N GLN A 10 -50.89 29.33 3.29
CA GLN A 10 -50.64 28.53 2.06
C GLN A 10 -49.23 28.68 1.45
N ILE A 11 -48.33 29.45 2.07
CA ILE A 11 -46.98 29.71 1.49
C ILE A 11 -45.90 28.78 2.08
N ARG A 12 -46.18 28.00 3.13
CA ARG A 12 -45.15 27.20 3.85
C ARG A 12 -44.87 25.80 3.31
N THR A 13 -45.69 25.22 2.44
CA THR A 13 -45.60 23.80 2.06
C THR A 13 -44.59 23.42 0.96
N PRO A 14 -44.29 24.23 -0.09
CA PRO A 14 -43.39 23.77 -1.15
C PRO A 14 -41.90 23.77 -0.76
N TYR A 15 -41.52 24.59 0.23
CA TYR A 15 -40.13 24.71 0.66
C TYR A 15 -39.65 23.52 1.51
N LEU A 16 -40.54 22.87 2.28
CA LEU A 16 -40.18 21.70 3.08
C LEU A 16 -39.90 20.46 2.24
N GLY A 17 -40.66 20.27 1.14
CA GLY A 17 -40.44 19.16 0.21
C GLY A 17 -39.09 19.28 -0.49
N PHE A 18 -38.76 20.47 -0.99
CA PHE A 18 -37.49 20.71 -1.67
C PHE A 18 -36.29 20.56 -0.73
N LEU A 19 -36.38 21.05 0.52
CA LEU A 19 -35.32 20.87 1.52
C LEU A 19 -35.15 19.39 1.91
N SER A 20 -36.24 18.63 2.03
CA SER A 20 -36.22 17.20 2.37
C SER A 20 -35.51 16.38 1.29
N THR A 21 -35.83 16.60 0.00
CA THR A 21 -35.19 15.88 -1.11
C THR A 21 -33.72 16.27 -1.25
N PHE A 22 -33.39 17.55 -1.05
CA PHE A 22 -32.00 18.04 -1.11
C PHE A 22 -31.16 17.46 0.05
N LEU A 23 -31.73 17.37 1.25
CA LEU A 23 -31.07 16.76 2.42
C LEU A 23 -30.89 15.24 2.22
N PHE A 24 -31.85 14.55 1.62
CA PHE A 24 -31.75 13.12 1.29
C PHE A 24 -30.65 12.86 0.24
N ILE A 25 -30.48 13.74 -0.75
CA ILE A 25 -29.42 13.65 -1.76
C ILE A 25 -28.05 13.90 -1.12
N ILE A 26 -27.91 14.89 -0.22
CA ILE A 26 -26.65 15.18 0.49
C ILE A 26 -26.26 14.01 1.42
N ILE A 27 -27.22 13.41 2.13
CA ILE A 27 -26.95 12.25 3.00
C ILE A 27 -26.50 11.03 2.19
N ASN A 28 -27.12 10.76 1.03
CA ASN A 28 -26.72 9.64 0.16
C ASN A 28 -25.36 9.88 -0.53
N LEU A 29 -25.05 11.12 -0.91
CA LEU A 29 -23.73 11.51 -1.42
C LEU A 29 -22.63 11.37 -0.36
N GLY A 30 -22.94 11.67 0.91
CA GLY A 30 -22.03 11.47 2.03
C GLY A 30 -21.72 10.00 2.32
N THR A 31 -22.67 9.09 2.11
CA THR A 31 -22.46 7.64 2.31
C THR A 31 -21.74 6.94 1.16
N ILE A 32 -21.78 7.49 -0.06
CA ILE A 32 -21.09 6.91 -1.24
C ILE A 32 -19.59 7.26 -1.26
N GLN A 33 -19.18 8.35 -0.61
CA GLN A 33 -17.77 8.76 -0.49
C GLN A 33 -16.91 7.78 0.35
N VAL A 34 -17.52 6.80 1.05
CA VAL A 34 -16.79 5.85 1.90
C VAL A 34 -16.51 4.52 1.19
N MET A 35 -17.11 4.23 0.03
CA MET A 35 -17.03 2.88 -0.56
C MET A 35 -16.04 2.66 -1.71
N ASN A 36 -15.29 3.65 -2.22
CA ASN A 36 -14.43 3.43 -3.40
C ASN A 36 -13.07 4.15 -3.44
N ALA A 37 -12.46 4.48 -2.30
CA ALA A 37 -11.07 4.96 -2.27
C ALA A 37 -10.03 3.83 -2.05
N GLN A 38 -10.45 2.56 -2.06
CA GLN A 38 -9.57 1.40 -1.89
C GLN A 38 -9.68 0.44 -3.08
N THR A 39 -9.53 0.93 -4.31
CA THR A 39 -9.10 0.01 -5.38
C THR A 39 -7.59 -0.18 -5.23
N GLY A 40 -7.21 -1.06 -4.28
CA GLY A 40 -5.86 -1.59 -4.22
C GLY A 40 -5.52 -2.20 -5.58
N CYS A 41 -4.39 -1.77 -6.15
CA CYS A 41 -3.72 -2.31 -7.33
C CYS A 41 -4.59 -3.20 -8.24
N ILE A 42 -5.62 -2.64 -8.88
CA ILE A 42 -6.40 -3.38 -9.88
C ILE A 42 -5.60 -3.36 -11.18
N ASN A 43 -5.40 -4.55 -11.75
CA ASN A 43 -4.82 -4.83 -13.06
C ASN A 43 -5.12 -3.70 -14.08
N GLY A 44 -4.18 -2.77 -14.28
CA GLY A 44 -4.33 -1.69 -15.25
C GLY A 44 -3.57 -0.38 -14.98
N THR A 45 -3.02 -0.15 -13.79
CA THR A 45 -2.26 1.08 -13.43
C THR A 45 -0.77 0.77 -13.14
N PRO A 46 0.11 1.79 -13.07
CA PRO A 46 1.45 1.84 -13.68
C PRO A 46 2.39 0.70 -13.25
N ARG A 47 3.37 0.43 -14.12
CA ARG A 47 4.41 -0.64 -14.12
C ARG A 47 4.99 -1.07 -12.74
N TRP A 48 4.83 -0.27 -11.70
CA TRP A 48 5.24 -0.45 -10.31
C TRP A 48 4.35 -1.40 -9.49
N CYS A 49 3.05 -1.53 -9.81
CA CYS A 49 2.10 -2.35 -9.05
C CYS A 49 1.95 -3.77 -9.60
N ASN A 50 2.47 -4.02 -10.80
CA ASN A 50 2.68 -5.38 -11.27
C ASN A 50 3.92 -5.89 -10.57
N GLY A 51 3.76 -6.13 -9.26
CA GLY A 51 4.68 -6.91 -8.46
C GLY A 51 4.84 -8.22 -9.21
N SER A 52 5.88 -8.27 -10.05
CA SER A 52 6.51 -9.51 -10.35
C SER A 52 6.83 -10.02 -8.96
N ASN A 53 6.01 -10.94 -8.45
CA ASN A 53 6.53 -11.97 -7.59
C ASN A 53 7.64 -12.55 -8.47
N ILE A 54 8.83 -11.96 -8.37
CA ILE A 54 10.05 -12.67 -8.69
C ILE A 54 10.04 -13.71 -7.59
N ASN A 55 9.24 -14.76 -7.80
CA ASN A 55 9.50 -16.08 -7.30
C ASN A 55 10.86 -16.38 -7.92
N ASN A 56 11.91 -15.83 -7.33
CA ASN A 56 13.26 -16.13 -7.70
C ASN A 56 13.43 -17.57 -7.21
N THR A 57 13.00 -18.50 -8.07
CA THR A 57 12.99 -19.93 -7.82
C THR A 57 14.42 -20.46 -7.69
N SER A 58 15.41 -19.66 -8.09
CA SER A 58 16.77 -19.76 -7.59
C SER A 58 17.00 -18.60 -6.61
N SER A 59 16.73 -18.83 -5.33
CA SER A 59 17.28 -17.99 -4.28
C SER A 59 18.78 -17.87 -4.55
N ARG A 60 19.31 -16.65 -4.70
CA ARG A 60 20.75 -16.45 -4.83
C ARG A 60 21.38 -16.67 -3.45
N ASN A 61 21.38 -17.93 -3.04
CA ASN A 61 22.05 -18.44 -1.86
C ASN A 61 23.54 -18.41 -2.19
N GLY A 62 24.23 -17.40 -1.70
CA GLY A 62 25.59 -17.09 -2.12
C GLY A 62 26.63 -17.50 -1.10
N ASN A 63 27.61 -18.29 -1.52
CA ASN A 63 28.90 -18.34 -0.86
C ASN A 63 29.73 -17.16 -1.38
N GLY A 64 30.04 -16.19 -0.52
CA GLY A 64 30.79 -14.98 -0.87
C GLY A 64 29.98 -13.87 -1.54
N VAL A 65 28.64 -14.02 -1.65
CA VAL A 65 27.74 -12.98 -2.18
C VAL A 65 26.42 -12.98 -1.39
N LEU A 66 25.75 -11.83 -1.35
CA LEU A 66 24.34 -11.77 -1.00
C LEU A 66 23.52 -11.76 -2.29
N GLY A 67 22.31 -12.28 -2.27
CA GLY A 67 21.44 -12.12 -3.42
C GLY A 67 19.95 -12.14 -3.09
N PRO A 68 19.12 -11.77 -4.07
CA PRO A 68 17.76 -11.33 -3.80
C PRO A 68 16.88 -12.46 -3.31
N THR A 69 16.25 -12.18 -2.17
CA THR A 69 15.33 -13.06 -1.45
C THR A 69 13.89 -12.58 -1.59
N ILE A 70 13.66 -11.28 -1.38
CA ILE A 70 12.35 -10.69 -1.48
C ILE A 70 12.46 -9.28 -2.04
N ASN A 71 11.53 -8.91 -2.91
CA ASN A 71 11.33 -7.55 -3.38
C ASN A 71 9.83 -7.36 -3.56
N ILE A 72 9.16 -6.74 -2.58
CA ILE A 72 7.71 -6.56 -2.57
C ILE A 72 7.31 -5.14 -2.20
N CYS A 73 6.20 -4.70 -2.76
CA CYS A 73 5.52 -3.46 -2.40
C CYS A 73 4.05 -3.74 -2.06
N ARG A 74 3.55 -3.14 -0.97
CA ARG A 74 2.12 -3.17 -0.61
C ARG A 74 1.70 -1.84 0.02
N THR A 75 0.41 -1.54 -0.06
CA THR A 75 -0.21 -0.48 0.73
C THR A 75 0.00 -0.77 2.21
N GLY A 76 0.57 0.19 2.93
CA GLY A 76 0.90 0.08 4.33
C GLY A 76 1.96 -0.98 4.66
N LEU A 77 2.76 -1.42 3.68
CA LEU A 77 3.85 -2.35 3.94
C LEU A 77 4.86 -1.70 4.88
N ASP A 78 5.20 -2.39 5.96
CA ASP A 78 6.28 -2.02 6.86
C ASP A 78 6.87 -3.30 7.47
N PHE A 79 7.88 -3.17 8.32
CA PHE A 79 8.50 -4.31 8.98
C PHE A 79 8.94 -3.99 10.41
N VAL A 80 9.01 -5.02 11.24
CA VAL A 80 9.57 -4.99 12.59
C VAL A 80 10.62 -6.08 12.73
N THR A 81 11.59 -5.86 13.62
CA THR A 81 12.65 -6.83 13.89
C THR A 81 12.83 -7.06 15.40
N SER A 82 13.36 -8.23 15.74
CA SER A 82 13.82 -8.57 17.08
C SER A 82 15.08 -9.40 16.94
N SER A 83 16.14 -9.07 17.68
CA SER A 83 17.47 -9.65 17.47
C SER A 83 18.09 -10.05 18.80
N GLN A 84 18.77 -11.20 18.84
CA GLN A 84 19.46 -11.67 20.03
C GLN A 84 20.83 -12.24 19.69
N ARG A 85 21.83 -11.93 20.52
CA ARG A 85 23.10 -12.66 20.58
C ARG A 85 22.88 -13.97 21.31
N LEU A 86 23.28 -15.08 20.71
CA LEU A 86 23.06 -16.44 21.24
C LEU A 86 24.37 -17.20 21.50
N GLY A 87 25.48 -16.78 20.86
CA GLY A 87 26.74 -17.52 20.91
C GLY A 87 27.27 -17.68 22.32
N GLN A 88 27.69 -18.89 22.67
CA GLN A 88 28.13 -19.22 24.03
C GLN A 88 29.66 -19.21 24.17
N ARG A 89 30.39 -19.09 23.06
CA ARG A 89 31.86 -19.03 23.07
C ARG A 89 32.45 -17.66 23.43
N PHE A 90 31.61 -16.64 23.51
CA PHE A 90 32.04 -15.25 23.54
C PHE A 90 32.06 -14.64 24.94
N SER A 91 32.79 -13.53 25.09
CA SER A 91 32.64 -12.63 26.24
C SER A 91 32.19 -11.24 25.76
N PRO A 92 31.06 -10.71 26.25
CA PRO A 92 30.10 -11.37 27.12
C PRO A 92 29.33 -12.49 26.41
N ILE A 93 28.98 -13.55 27.14
CA ILE A 93 28.23 -14.69 26.61
C ILE A 93 26.86 -14.25 26.08
N GLY A 94 26.38 -14.90 25.03
CA GLY A 94 25.02 -14.74 24.49
C GLY A 94 23.93 -15.24 25.43
N ILE A 95 22.69 -14.92 25.09
CA ILE A 95 21.52 -15.37 25.84
C ILE A 95 21.37 -16.89 25.67
N PRO A 96 21.26 -17.68 26.75
CA PRO A 96 21.02 -19.11 26.65
C PRO A 96 19.64 -19.38 26.04
N GLN A 97 19.51 -20.47 25.30
CA GLN A 97 18.24 -20.88 24.72
C GLN A 97 17.40 -21.66 25.73
N PRO A 98 16.05 -21.53 25.69
CA PRO A 98 15.27 -20.72 24.76
C PRO A 98 15.39 -19.21 25.01
N ALA A 99 15.64 -18.43 23.95
CA ALA A 99 15.81 -16.98 24.03
C ALA A 99 14.52 -16.25 23.66
N ILE A 100 14.25 -15.12 24.32
CA ILE A 100 13.05 -14.32 24.10
C ILE A 100 13.31 -13.25 23.04
N PHE A 101 12.48 -13.23 22.00
CA PHE A 101 12.43 -12.23 20.95
C PHE A 101 11.14 -11.43 21.12
N THR A 102 11.26 -10.23 21.65
CA THR A 102 10.12 -9.33 21.84
C THR A 102 9.82 -8.61 20.54
N VAL A 103 8.60 -8.78 20.02
CA VAL A 103 8.06 -8.11 18.84
C VAL A 103 7.04 -7.08 19.28
N SER A 104 7.20 -5.85 18.81
CA SER A 104 6.27 -4.74 19.04
C SER A 104 6.13 -3.91 17.76
N GLY A 105 5.13 -3.02 17.71
CA GLY A 105 4.95 -2.08 16.60
C GLY A 105 4.14 -2.60 15.41
N ILE A 106 3.62 -3.84 15.44
CA ILE A 106 2.67 -4.34 14.42
C ILE A 106 1.28 -3.75 14.71
N PRO A 107 0.67 -2.96 13.81
CA PRO A 107 -0.66 -2.41 14.01
C PRO A 107 -1.74 -3.50 14.12
N ALA A 108 -2.80 -3.23 14.89
CA ALA A 108 -3.94 -4.13 14.96
C ALA A 108 -4.61 -4.28 13.58
N GLY A 109 -4.91 -5.52 13.18
CA GLY A 109 -5.49 -5.82 11.86
C GLY A 109 -4.49 -5.80 10.70
N ALA A 110 -3.18 -5.65 10.97
CA ALA A 110 -2.16 -5.84 9.95
C ALA A 110 -2.14 -7.28 9.41
N ILE A 111 -1.84 -7.42 8.13
CA ILE A 111 -1.64 -8.71 7.47
C ILE A 111 -0.15 -9.03 7.52
N ILE A 112 0.23 -10.20 8.02
CA ILE A 112 1.63 -10.65 7.95
C ILE A 112 1.90 -11.17 6.54
N GLU A 113 2.71 -10.43 5.78
CA GLU A 113 3.07 -10.78 4.40
C GLU A 113 4.08 -11.92 4.38
N THR A 114 5.15 -11.79 5.19
CA THR A 114 6.12 -12.86 5.42
C THR A 114 6.93 -12.59 6.69
N ALA A 115 7.51 -13.64 7.27
CA ALA A 115 8.48 -13.49 8.34
C ALA A 115 9.65 -14.46 8.16
N TYR A 116 10.85 -13.99 8.51
CA TYR A 116 12.09 -14.75 8.42
C TYR A 116 12.79 -14.79 9.77
N LEU A 117 13.36 -15.95 10.10
CA LEU A 117 14.38 -16.08 11.13
C LEU A 117 15.74 -16.25 10.45
N TYR A 118 16.62 -15.29 10.63
CA TYR A 118 18.01 -15.34 10.16
C TYR A 118 18.94 -15.73 11.29
N SER A 119 20.02 -16.43 10.97
CA SER A 119 21.08 -16.76 11.92
C SER A 119 22.44 -16.92 11.25
N GLY A 120 23.52 -16.56 11.95
CA GLY A 120 24.90 -16.84 11.57
C GLY A 120 25.51 -17.83 12.56
N THR A 121 26.20 -18.86 12.05
CA THR A 121 26.77 -19.94 12.85
C THR A 121 28.19 -20.23 12.41
N SER A 122 29.11 -20.36 13.36
CA SER A 122 30.44 -20.94 13.16
C SER A 122 30.35 -22.45 13.38
N GLY A 123 30.84 -23.26 12.45
CA GLY A 123 30.58 -24.70 12.53
C GLY A 123 30.91 -25.46 11.26
N ASN A 124 30.10 -26.48 10.96
CA ASN A 124 30.28 -27.40 9.82
C ASN A 124 29.03 -27.55 8.93
N GLY A 125 28.05 -26.65 9.04
CA GLY A 125 26.89 -26.63 8.15
C GLY A 125 25.83 -27.70 8.46
N ILE A 126 25.73 -28.16 9.71
CA ILE A 126 24.68 -29.12 10.10
C ILE A 126 23.27 -28.63 9.75
N ALA A 127 22.35 -29.56 9.54
CA ALA A 127 20.93 -29.22 9.49
C ALA A 127 20.48 -28.63 10.84
N VAL A 128 19.80 -27.49 10.79
CA VAL A 128 19.28 -26.78 11.97
C VAL A 128 17.76 -26.70 11.88
N THR A 129 17.08 -26.92 13.01
CA THR A 129 15.62 -26.69 13.14
C THR A 129 15.37 -25.76 14.31
N ALA A 130 14.85 -24.57 14.02
CA ALA A 130 14.47 -23.61 15.04
C ALA A 130 13.07 -23.94 15.57
N ASN A 131 12.92 -24.08 16.89
CA ASN A 131 11.62 -24.23 17.53
C ASN A 131 11.17 -22.86 18.06
N ILE A 132 10.02 -22.38 17.57
CA ILE A 132 9.48 -21.07 17.93
C ILE A 132 8.16 -21.26 18.66
N THR A 133 8.08 -20.72 19.88
CA THR A 133 6.84 -20.60 20.66
C THR A 133 6.31 -19.18 20.52
N ASN A 134 5.08 -19.02 20.05
CA ASN A 134 4.44 -17.71 19.91
C ASN A 134 3.82 -17.20 21.22
N PRO A 135 3.34 -15.94 21.28
CA PRO A 135 2.71 -15.37 22.47
C PRO A 135 1.45 -16.12 22.96
N SER A 136 0.85 -16.96 22.11
CA SER A 136 -0.29 -17.82 22.47
C SER A 136 0.14 -19.23 22.93
N ALA A 137 1.43 -19.41 23.26
CA ALA A 137 2.03 -20.67 23.69
C ALA A 137 1.97 -21.83 22.67
N SER A 138 1.75 -21.53 21.38
CA SER A 138 1.86 -22.52 20.31
C SER A 138 3.32 -22.65 19.89
N THR A 139 3.83 -23.87 19.77
CA THR A 139 5.21 -24.16 19.33
C THR A 139 5.23 -24.88 17.99
N THR A 140 6.07 -24.40 17.07
CA THR A 140 6.30 -25.03 15.77
C THR A 140 7.80 -25.10 15.47
N GLY A 141 8.25 -26.22 14.91
CA GLY A 141 9.62 -26.41 14.43
C GLY A 141 9.76 -25.97 12.96
N PHE A 142 10.80 -25.20 12.67
CA PHE A 142 11.10 -24.66 11.35
C PHE A 142 12.50 -25.10 10.90
N PRO A 143 12.62 -25.99 9.91
CA PRO A 143 13.90 -26.30 9.28
C PRO A 143 14.51 -25.03 8.70
N MET A 144 15.76 -24.75 9.03
CA MET A 144 16.48 -23.60 8.48
C MET A 144 17.33 -24.02 7.30
N ALA A 145 17.15 -23.36 6.16
CA ALA A 145 17.98 -23.56 4.99
C ALA A 145 19.31 -22.83 5.16
N VAL A 146 20.42 -23.48 4.76
CA VAL A 146 21.70 -22.80 4.56
C VAL A 146 21.55 -21.88 3.34
N ILE A 147 21.62 -20.57 3.56
CA ILE A 147 21.54 -19.55 2.51
C ILE A 147 22.90 -19.08 2.03
N GLY A 148 23.97 -19.42 2.74
CA GLY A 148 25.34 -19.16 2.32
C GLY A 148 26.34 -19.74 3.30
N SER A 149 27.58 -19.89 2.85
CA SER A 149 28.70 -20.33 3.65
C SER A 149 30.01 -19.67 3.22
N GLY A 150 30.99 -19.70 4.10
CA GLY A 150 32.35 -19.21 3.84
C GLY A 150 33.36 -19.81 4.81
N SER A 151 34.57 -19.26 4.78
CA SER A 151 35.66 -19.70 5.66
C SER A 151 35.35 -19.48 7.15
N ASP A 152 36.18 -20.05 8.00
CA ASP A 152 36.17 -19.75 9.43
C ASP A 152 36.41 -18.26 9.68
N LYS A 153 35.72 -17.71 10.69
CA LYS A 153 35.88 -16.33 11.14
C LYS A 153 36.95 -16.22 12.23
N CYS A 154 38.09 -16.85 12.02
CA CYS A 154 39.23 -16.75 12.93
C CYS A 154 38.99 -17.36 14.32
N TRP A 155 38.07 -18.34 14.42
CA TRP A 155 37.73 -19.03 15.66
C TRP A 155 38.12 -20.52 15.66
N GLY A 156 38.70 -21.02 14.57
CA GLY A 156 39.13 -22.41 14.44
C GLY A 156 38.00 -23.40 14.19
N TYR A 157 36.84 -22.93 13.71
CA TYR A 157 35.75 -23.81 13.25
C TYR A 157 36.02 -24.31 11.83
N ALA A 158 35.21 -25.26 11.35
CA ALA A 158 35.33 -25.76 9.98
C ALA A 158 34.90 -24.74 8.92
N GLY A 159 34.03 -23.79 9.27
CA GLY A 159 33.57 -22.70 8.41
C GLY A 159 32.50 -21.84 9.07
N SER A 160 31.96 -20.90 8.30
CA SER A 160 30.84 -20.05 8.71
C SER A 160 29.64 -20.30 7.82
N PHE A 161 28.45 -20.31 8.41
CA PHE A 161 27.20 -20.67 7.73
C PHE A 161 26.10 -19.68 8.12
N SER A 162 25.40 -19.19 7.11
CA SER A 162 24.21 -18.35 7.26
C SER A 162 22.97 -19.20 7.03
N TYR A 163 21.98 -19.05 7.91
CA TYR A 163 20.73 -19.79 7.87
C TYR A 163 19.53 -18.86 7.79
N ARG A 164 18.48 -19.31 7.09
CA ARG A 164 17.16 -18.66 7.07
C ARG A 164 16.04 -19.70 7.16
N ALA A 165 15.02 -19.41 7.95
CA ALA A 165 13.73 -20.10 7.90
C ALA A 165 12.60 -19.09 7.61
N THR A 166 11.61 -19.51 6.82
CA THR A 166 10.35 -18.78 6.67
C THR A 166 9.41 -19.20 7.80
N VAL A 167 9.08 -18.25 8.67
CA VAL A 167 8.36 -18.50 9.93
C VAL A 167 7.00 -17.80 9.99
N THR A 168 6.48 -17.37 8.84
CA THR A 168 5.23 -16.61 8.71
C THR A 168 4.05 -17.25 9.46
N SER A 169 3.93 -18.58 9.42
CA SER A 169 2.79 -19.31 9.98
C SER A 169 2.68 -19.30 11.50
N ILE A 170 3.75 -18.97 12.23
CA ILE A 170 3.74 -18.91 13.70
C ILE A 170 3.56 -17.48 14.23
N ILE A 171 3.65 -16.47 13.36
CA ILE A 171 3.53 -15.05 13.74
C ILE A 171 2.07 -14.69 13.95
N SER A 172 1.72 -14.38 15.20
CA SER A 172 0.37 -14.01 15.63
C SER A 172 0.23 -12.51 15.99
N GLY A 173 1.22 -11.69 15.68
CA GLY A 173 1.28 -10.25 16.00
C GLY A 173 2.33 -9.91 17.06
N ASN A 174 2.08 -8.86 17.85
CA ASN A 174 3.01 -8.42 18.89
C ASN A 174 3.08 -9.42 20.06
N GLY A 175 4.22 -9.45 20.75
CA GLY A 175 4.44 -10.24 21.95
C GLY A 175 5.82 -10.88 22.00
N ASN A 176 6.00 -11.78 22.98
CA ASN A 176 7.24 -12.52 23.15
C ASN A 176 7.19 -13.83 22.35
N TYR A 177 8.16 -13.99 21.44
CA TYR A 177 8.43 -15.23 20.74
C TYR A 177 9.64 -15.89 21.37
N THR A 178 9.49 -17.12 21.84
CA THR A 178 10.60 -17.85 22.46
C THR A 178 11.21 -18.80 21.43
N ILE A 179 12.49 -18.61 21.13
CA ILE A 179 13.20 -19.34 20.06
C ILE A 179 14.27 -20.25 20.66
N SER A 180 14.32 -21.49 20.20
CA SER A 180 15.31 -22.51 20.60
C SER A 180 15.70 -23.41 19.42
N GLY A 181 16.59 -24.38 19.64
CA GLY A 181 16.98 -25.38 18.64
C GLY A 181 18.11 -24.94 17.70
N LEU A 182 18.66 -23.74 17.91
CA LEU A 182 19.88 -23.29 17.23
C LEU A 182 21.10 -23.88 17.96
N PRO A 183 22.13 -24.37 17.25
CA PRO A 183 23.31 -24.94 17.91
C PRO A 183 24.06 -23.85 18.70
N VAL A 184 24.40 -24.13 19.95
CA VAL A 184 25.20 -23.22 20.79
C VAL A 184 26.27 -23.99 21.55
N GLY A 185 27.51 -23.53 21.44
CA GLY A 185 28.70 -24.17 22.00
C GLY A 185 29.21 -25.41 21.25
N GLY A 186 30.41 -25.88 21.62
CA GLY A 186 31.01 -27.08 21.02
C GLY A 186 31.49 -26.86 19.58
N THR A 187 31.19 -27.80 18.69
CA THR A 187 31.66 -27.78 17.28
C THR A 187 30.80 -26.92 16.35
N ASN A 188 29.64 -26.44 16.82
CA ASN A 188 28.74 -25.54 16.08
C ASN A 188 28.18 -24.52 17.06
N ASP A 189 28.42 -23.24 16.82
CA ASP A 189 27.99 -22.16 17.71
C ASP A 189 27.33 -21.02 16.91
N THR A 190 26.04 -20.83 17.12
CA THR A 190 25.24 -19.77 16.54
C THR A 190 25.55 -18.46 17.22
N ASP A 191 26.07 -17.48 16.48
CA ASP A 191 26.45 -16.17 17.03
C ASP A 191 25.23 -15.40 17.54
N GLY A 192 24.15 -15.47 16.78
CA GLY A 192 22.86 -14.90 17.12
C GLY A 192 21.81 -15.16 16.05
N ALA A 193 20.66 -14.55 16.25
CA ALA A 193 19.55 -14.63 15.31
C ALA A 193 18.73 -13.34 15.29
N THR A 194 18.06 -13.08 14.16
CA THR A 194 17.14 -11.97 13.98
C THR A 194 15.83 -12.50 13.42
N LEU A 195 14.73 -12.23 14.13
CA LEU A 195 13.36 -12.39 13.64
C LEU A 195 12.96 -11.09 12.92
N LEU A 196 12.71 -11.18 11.62
CA LEU A 196 12.25 -10.07 10.77
C LEU A 196 10.83 -10.38 10.28
N ILE A 197 9.89 -9.49 10.55
CA ILE A 197 8.47 -9.66 10.20
C ILE A 197 8.06 -8.51 9.30
N ILE A 198 7.61 -8.84 8.08
CA ILE A 198 7.07 -7.90 7.11
C ILE A 198 5.55 -8.00 7.15
N TYR A 199 4.89 -6.87 7.33
CA TYR A 199 3.43 -6.77 7.42
C TYR A 199 2.89 -5.66 6.52
N SER A 200 1.59 -5.68 6.25
CA SER A 200 0.90 -4.62 5.52
C SER A 200 -0.38 -4.17 6.22
N VAL A 201 -0.81 -2.95 5.95
CA VAL A 201 -2.04 -2.35 6.49
C VAL A 201 -2.84 -1.72 5.36
N ALA A 202 -3.95 -2.35 4.97
CA ALA A 202 -4.74 -1.94 3.81
C ALA A 202 -5.30 -0.51 3.89
N SER A 203 -5.52 0.01 5.10
CA SER A 203 -6.00 1.38 5.35
C SER A 203 -4.92 2.45 5.38
N ALA A 204 -3.64 2.08 5.20
CA ALA A 204 -2.55 3.04 5.23
C ALA A 204 -2.57 3.99 4.02
N THR A 205 -2.15 5.24 4.25
CA THR A 205 -2.04 6.30 3.23
C THR A 205 -0.70 6.31 2.51
N PHE A 206 0.04 5.19 2.54
CA PHE A 206 1.35 5.05 1.94
C PHE A 206 1.52 3.68 1.32
N THR A 207 2.43 3.57 0.34
CA THR A 207 2.93 2.30 -0.16
C THR A 207 4.35 2.13 0.36
N GLY A 208 4.61 1.01 1.02
CA GLY A 208 5.96 0.60 1.40
C GLY A 208 6.48 -0.43 0.40
N CYS A 209 7.79 -0.43 0.19
CA CYS A 209 8.52 -1.44 -0.57
C CYS A 209 9.71 -1.90 0.25
N ILE A 210 9.99 -3.20 0.25
CA ILE A 210 11.17 -3.77 0.88
C ILE A 210 11.87 -4.70 -0.11
N SER A 211 13.19 -4.56 -0.20
CA SER A 211 14.08 -5.48 -0.89
C SER A 211 15.11 -6.03 0.09
N ILE A 212 15.33 -7.34 0.09
CA ILE A 212 16.32 -8.02 0.93
C ILE A 212 17.13 -8.96 0.06
N ASP A 213 18.45 -8.84 0.19
CA ASP A 213 19.42 -9.78 -0.32
C ASP A 213 20.05 -10.51 0.87
N ASP A 214 20.19 -11.83 0.80
CA ASP A 214 20.84 -12.62 1.84
C ASP A 214 21.78 -13.69 1.29
N GLY A 215 22.62 -14.22 2.17
CA GLY A 215 23.70 -15.13 1.80
C GLY A 215 24.76 -15.19 2.88
N SER A 216 26.03 -15.32 2.48
CA SER A 216 27.17 -15.25 3.39
C SER A 216 28.35 -14.59 2.70
N ILE A 217 28.74 -13.40 3.19
CA ILE A 217 30.02 -12.79 2.83
C ILE A 217 30.90 -12.85 4.08
N VAL A 218 31.84 -13.80 4.10
CA VAL A 218 32.85 -13.88 5.15
C VAL A 218 34.04 -13.00 4.76
N SER A 219 34.37 -12.06 5.62
CA SER A 219 35.49 -11.12 5.44
C SER A 219 36.46 -11.25 6.60
N ILE A 220 37.75 -11.38 6.29
CA ILE A 220 38.83 -11.56 7.28
C ILE A 220 39.77 -10.36 7.15
N GLY A 221 39.58 -9.35 8.00
CA GLY A 221 40.40 -8.14 8.03
C GLY A 221 40.29 -7.25 6.79
N THR A 222 39.34 -7.52 5.90
CA THR A 222 39.20 -6.87 4.58
C THR A 222 37.89 -6.09 4.45
N ASN A 223 37.78 -5.31 3.38
CA ASN A 223 36.53 -4.65 3.03
C ASN A 223 35.62 -5.61 2.26
N SER A 224 34.31 -5.43 2.41
CA SER A 224 33.29 -6.06 1.57
C SER A 224 32.28 -5.03 1.09
N SER A 225 31.64 -5.32 -0.03
CA SER A 225 30.56 -4.49 -0.57
C SER A 225 29.49 -5.36 -1.19
N ASP A 226 28.26 -4.86 -1.16
CA ASP A 226 27.12 -5.47 -1.81
C ASP A 226 26.18 -4.41 -2.40
N GLN A 227 25.34 -4.83 -3.34
CA GLN A 227 24.38 -3.98 -4.03
C GLN A 227 22.98 -4.61 -4.02
N VAL A 228 22.11 -4.08 -3.15
CA VAL A 228 20.71 -4.51 -3.13
C VAL A 228 19.99 -3.81 -4.27
N THR A 229 19.50 -4.59 -5.23
CA THR A 229 18.65 -4.08 -6.31
C THR A 229 17.23 -3.93 -5.77
N PHE A 230 16.62 -2.77 -5.99
CA PHE A 230 15.27 -2.49 -5.52
C PHE A 230 14.53 -1.60 -6.50
N THR A 231 13.24 -1.44 -6.25
CA THR A 231 12.37 -0.57 -7.03
C THR A 231 11.91 0.54 -6.10
N ALA A 232 12.45 1.75 -6.27
CA ALA A 232 11.94 2.91 -5.55
C ALA A 232 10.45 3.07 -5.82
N CYS A 233 9.66 3.34 -4.79
CA CYS A 233 8.24 3.60 -5.00
C CYS A 233 8.04 5.00 -5.62
N GLY A 234 7.22 5.09 -6.68
CA GLY A 234 6.62 6.34 -7.17
C GLY A 234 7.53 7.54 -7.51
N THR A 235 6.90 8.70 -7.68
CA THR A 235 7.51 9.97 -8.12
C THR A 235 7.86 10.91 -6.96
N THR A 236 7.57 10.53 -5.73
CA THR A 236 7.92 11.31 -4.52
C THR A 236 8.24 10.34 -3.38
N ALA A 237 9.51 10.00 -3.20
CA ALA A 237 9.96 9.28 -2.01
C ALA A 237 9.59 10.07 -0.75
N LEU A 238 8.88 9.43 0.18
CA LEU A 238 8.61 10.01 1.49
C LEU A 238 9.85 9.87 2.40
N PRO A 239 10.00 10.75 3.41
CA PRO A 239 10.89 10.47 4.53
C PRO A 239 10.53 9.12 5.18
N GLY A 240 11.54 8.39 5.65
CA GLY A 240 11.37 7.08 6.27
C GLY A 240 11.88 5.90 5.45
N ALA A 241 12.67 6.13 4.40
CA ALA A 241 13.49 5.06 3.84
C ALA A 241 14.54 4.60 4.87
N ARG A 242 14.78 3.30 4.92
CA ARG A 242 15.65 2.65 5.90
C ARG A 242 16.51 1.61 5.20
N ALA A 243 17.79 1.58 5.50
CA ALA A 243 18.68 0.54 5.04
C ALA A 243 19.18 -0.25 6.26
N PHE A 244 19.32 -1.56 6.13
CA PHE A 244 19.72 -2.42 7.24
C PHE A 244 20.66 -3.53 6.78
N GLY A 245 21.40 -4.08 7.74
CA GLY A 245 22.27 -5.24 7.55
C GLY A 245 22.30 -6.13 8.79
N MET A 246 22.63 -7.41 8.56
CA MET A 246 22.79 -8.43 9.60
C MET A 246 24.20 -9.00 9.56
N PHE A 247 24.95 -8.88 10.65
CA PHE A 247 26.34 -9.29 10.75
C PHE A 247 26.53 -10.24 11.90
N ALA A 248 27.22 -11.34 11.65
CA ALA A 248 27.65 -12.30 12.64
C ALA A 248 29.15 -12.07 12.91
N ASP A 249 29.50 -11.99 14.18
CA ASP A 249 30.85 -11.82 14.71
C ASP A 249 31.48 -10.47 14.34
N LEU A 250 30.71 -9.39 14.42
CA LEU A 250 31.22 -8.02 14.30
C LEU A 250 31.73 -7.58 15.67
N GLN A 251 33.04 -7.68 15.90
CA GLN A 251 33.71 -7.61 17.20
C GLN A 251 34.31 -6.24 17.56
N PHE A 252 34.85 -5.53 16.57
CA PHE A 252 35.65 -4.34 16.83
C PHE A 252 34.95 -3.06 16.40
N ASN A 253 34.89 -2.08 17.31
CA ASN A 253 34.27 -0.76 17.08
C ASN A 253 35.01 0.13 16.05
N ASN A 254 36.14 -0.33 15.49
CA ASN A 254 36.84 0.35 14.41
C ASN A 254 36.30 -0.01 13.02
N SER A 255 35.39 -0.99 12.92
CA SER A 255 34.74 -1.30 11.65
C SER A 255 33.84 -0.14 11.24
N THR A 256 33.82 0.17 9.95
CA THR A 256 32.98 1.23 9.37
C THR A 256 31.99 0.61 8.41
N LEU A 257 30.71 0.85 8.67
CA LEU A 257 29.61 0.35 7.85
C LEU A 257 28.92 1.53 7.18
N THR A 258 28.67 1.45 5.88
CA THR A 258 27.93 2.47 5.13
C THR A 258 26.78 1.81 4.39
N PHE A 259 25.55 2.18 4.73
CA PHE A 259 24.34 1.69 4.08
C PHE A 259 23.71 2.81 3.28
N ASN A 260 23.71 2.62 1.95
CA ASN A 260 23.17 3.56 0.99
C ASN A 260 23.67 5.01 1.24
N GLY A 261 24.99 5.17 1.33
CA GLY A 261 25.65 6.46 1.55
C GLY A 261 25.62 7.01 2.98
N ASN A 262 24.94 6.34 3.93
CA ASN A 262 24.88 6.75 5.32
C ASN A 262 25.75 5.85 6.20
N VAL A 263 26.55 6.44 7.09
CA VAL A 263 27.33 5.66 8.06
C VAL A 263 26.38 5.03 9.07
N ALA A 264 26.40 3.71 9.18
CA ALA A 264 25.52 2.95 10.05
C ALA A 264 26.17 2.80 11.43
N PRO A 265 25.63 3.44 12.49
CA PRO A 265 26.19 3.32 13.83
C PRO A 265 25.92 1.92 14.38
N TYR A 266 26.91 1.34 15.05
CA TYR A 266 26.71 0.11 15.80
C TYR A 266 27.59 0.11 17.04
N ALA A 267 27.19 -0.73 18.00
CA ALA A 267 28.04 -1.16 19.08
C ALA A 267 28.36 -2.64 18.85
N PHE A 268 29.59 -3.03 19.12
CA PHE A 268 30.01 -4.43 19.19
C PHE A 268 28.96 -5.30 19.90
N ASN A 269 28.45 -6.32 19.21
CA ASN A 269 27.50 -7.25 19.82
C ASN A 269 27.58 -8.70 19.33
N TRP A 270 28.64 -9.16 18.65
CA TRP A 270 28.77 -10.53 18.11
C TRP A 270 27.68 -10.98 17.13
N TRP A 271 26.49 -10.41 17.17
CA TRP A 271 25.39 -10.52 16.26
C TRP A 271 24.71 -9.16 16.24
N ASN A 272 24.73 -8.54 15.08
CA ASN A 272 24.33 -7.16 14.91
C ASN A 272 23.29 -7.07 13.80
N TYR A 273 22.04 -6.82 14.19
CA TYR A 273 21.08 -6.16 13.31
C TYR A 273 21.31 -4.66 13.41
N ILE A 274 21.60 -4.01 12.29
CA ILE A 274 21.88 -2.58 12.23
C ILE A 274 20.97 -1.98 11.19
N GLU A 275 20.29 -0.89 11.54
CA GLU A 275 19.36 -0.16 10.69
C GLU A 275 19.70 1.33 10.75
N VAL A 276 19.71 2.00 9.61
CA VAL A 276 19.95 3.43 9.51
C VAL A 276 18.88 4.08 8.62
N PRO A 277 18.35 5.25 9.01
CA PRO A 277 17.58 6.08 8.08
C PRO A 277 18.43 6.40 6.85
N THR A 278 17.82 6.37 5.67
CA THR A 278 18.49 6.70 4.42
C THR A 278 17.58 7.55 3.52
N THR A 279 18.14 8.04 2.42
CA THR A 279 17.40 8.73 1.37
C THR A 279 17.45 7.90 0.10
N VAL A 280 16.32 7.86 -0.60
CA VAL A 280 16.20 7.19 -1.89
C VAL A 280 15.60 8.18 -2.86
N THR A 281 16.22 8.33 -4.03
CA THR A 281 15.66 9.14 -5.11
C THR A 281 14.73 8.28 -5.98
N ASN A 282 13.77 8.89 -6.65
CA ASN A 282 12.77 8.18 -7.45
C ASN A 282 13.36 7.39 -8.64
N THR A 283 14.60 7.69 -9.03
CA THR A 283 15.32 6.99 -10.11
C THR A 283 16.30 5.94 -9.60
N GLN A 284 16.50 5.87 -8.28
CA GLN A 284 17.43 4.93 -7.69
C GLN A 284 16.87 3.51 -7.74
N THR A 285 17.67 2.59 -8.27
CA THR A 285 17.35 1.16 -8.39
C THR A 285 18.34 0.26 -7.66
N ILE A 286 19.40 0.84 -7.11
CA ILE A 286 20.48 0.13 -6.42
C ILE A 286 20.79 0.86 -5.12
N ALA A 287 20.82 0.13 -4.02
CA ALA A 287 21.32 0.60 -2.74
C ALA A 287 22.71 -0.01 -2.52
N ASN A 288 23.71 0.86 -2.34
CA ASN A 288 25.08 0.42 -2.15
C ASN A 288 25.36 0.20 -0.66
N PHE A 289 25.91 -0.96 -0.32
CA PHE A 289 26.35 -1.26 1.03
C PHE A 289 27.85 -1.52 1.00
N THR A 290 28.58 -0.90 1.91
CA THR A 290 30.02 -1.14 2.09
C THR A 290 30.33 -1.34 3.55
N ALA A 291 31.31 -2.18 3.80
CA ALA A 291 31.80 -2.46 5.14
C ALA A 291 33.31 -2.62 5.11
N SER A 292 33.97 -2.03 6.10
CA SER A 292 35.40 -2.18 6.36
C SER A 292 35.57 -2.76 7.76
N TYR A 293 36.35 -3.83 7.87
CA TYR A 293 36.53 -4.58 9.11
C TYR A 293 38.02 -4.67 9.51
N PRO A 294 38.70 -3.58 9.84
CA PRO A 294 40.15 -3.63 10.08
C PRO A 294 40.48 -4.51 11.29
N GLY A 295 41.05 -5.69 11.02
CA GLY A 295 41.42 -6.67 12.04
C GLY A 295 40.28 -7.55 12.58
N ASP A 296 39.07 -7.46 12.02
CA ASP A 296 37.90 -8.26 12.41
C ASP A 296 37.62 -9.43 11.45
N CYS A 297 36.88 -10.43 11.91
CA CYS A 297 36.47 -11.58 11.11
C CYS A 297 34.94 -11.72 11.15
N VAL A 298 34.26 -11.25 10.10
CA VAL A 298 32.81 -11.02 10.10
C VAL A 298 32.14 -11.87 9.03
N ASN A 299 30.93 -12.36 9.30
CA ASN A 299 30.03 -12.93 8.29
C ASN A 299 28.83 -12.01 8.12
N TRP A 300 28.71 -11.40 6.94
CA TRP A 300 27.55 -10.62 6.56
C TRP A 300 26.47 -11.55 6.01
N VAL A 301 25.33 -11.57 6.68
CA VAL A 301 24.24 -12.54 6.45
C VAL A 301 23.15 -11.99 5.54
N ALA A 302 22.77 -10.73 5.72
CA ALA A 302 21.73 -10.09 4.94
C ALA A 302 21.94 -8.58 4.84
N ALA A 303 21.46 -8.00 3.74
CA ALA A 303 21.35 -6.56 3.51
C ALA A 303 19.95 -6.26 2.98
N GLY A 304 19.37 -5.12 3.33
CA GLY A 304 18.05 -4.77 2.85
C GLY A 304 17.79 -3.28 2.85
N ILE A 305 16.89 -2.87 1.96
CA ILE A 305 16.41 -1.50 1.87
C ILE A 305 14.89 -1.49 1.88
N TYR A 306 14.35 -0.58 2.67
CA TYR A 306 12.94 -0.25 2.75
C TYR A 306 12.72 1.18 2.28
N THR A 307 11.70 1.39 1.47
CA THR A 307 11.30 2.70 0.97
C THR A 307 9.82 2.90 1.18
N ARG A 308 9.41 4.13 1.44
CA ARG A 308 8.02 4.52 1.63
C ARG A 308 7.67 5.68 0.71
N CYS A 309 6.46 5.65 0.17
CA CYS A 309 5.95 6.69 -0.71
C CYS A 309 4.50 6.99 -0.43
N GLU A 310 4.07 8.21 -0.76
CA GLU A 310 2.66 8.57 -0.65
C GLU A 310 1.84 7.62 -1.49
N LEU A 311 0.69 7.22 -0.98
CA LEU A 311 -0.28 6.57 -1.85
C LEU A 311 -0.58 7.57 -2.96
N VAL A 312 -0.37 7.15 -4.22
CA VAL A 312 -0.97 7.88 -5.32
C VAL A 312 -2.46 7.63 -5.19
N VAL A 313 -3.15 8.51 -4.46
CA VAL A 313 -4.61 8.52 -4.45
C VAL A 313 -4.96 8.78 -5.90
N THR A 314 -5.50 7.77 -6.56
CA THR A 314 -6.07 7.97 -7.89
C THR A 314 -7.21 8.94 -7.67
N THR A 315 -6.97 10.22 -7.96
CA THR A 315 -8.08 11.15 -8.20
C THR A 315 -8.97 10.46 -9.23
N PRO A 316 -10.29 10.36 -8.97
CA PRO A 316 -11.15 9.66 -9.91
C PRO A 316 -10.93 10.26 -11.29
N THR A 317 -10.83 9.39 -12.31
CA THR A 317 -10.61 9.89 -13.67
C THR A 317 -11.78 10.79 -14.06
N LEU A 318 -11.58 11.67 -15.03
CA LEU A 318 -12.64 12.55 -15.51
C LEU A 318 -13.84 11.72 -16.01
N GLY A 319 -13.60 10.54 -16.58
CA GLY A 319 -14.62 9.57 -16.96
C GLY A 319 -15.32 8.93 -15.76
N GLN A 320 -14.61 8.66 -14.66
CA GLN A 320 -15.26 8.22 -13.41
C GLN A 320 -16.12 9.33 -12.82
N TRP A 321 -15.64 10.57 -12.77
CA TRP A 321 -16.46 11.73 -12.42
C TRP A 321 -17.65 11.91 -13.37
N GLY A 322 -17.44 11.70 -14.67
CA GLY A 322 -18.48 11.76 -15.70
C GLY A 322 -19.56 10.71 -15.49
N ILE A 323 -19.19 9.46 -15.16
CA ILE A 323 -20.14 8.40 -14.82
C ILE A 323 -20.87 8.73 -13.52
N ILE A 324 -20.17 9.23 -12.48
CA ILE A 324 -20.79 9.66 -11.23
C ILE A 324 -21.83 10.75 -11.51
N LEU A 325 -21.48 11.77 -12.29
CA LEU A 325 -22.40 12.84 -12.68
C LEU A 325 -23.59 12.32 -13.53
N PHE A 326 -23.34 11.38 -14.44
CA PHE A 326 -24.39 10.78 -15.26
C PHE A 326 -25.37 9.94 -14.43
N VAL A 327 -24.87 9.15 -13.47
CA VAL A 327 -25.71 8.39 -12.52
C VAL A 327 -26.55 9.35 -11.67
N LEU A 328 -25.94 10.42 -11.15
CA LEU A 328 -26.66 11.44 -10.39
C LEU A 328 -27.75 12.12 -11.23
N LEU A 329 -27.48 12.38 -12.52
CA LEU A 329 -28.45 12.93 -13.46
C LEU A 329 -29.63 11.96 -13.70
N LEU A 330 -29.34 10.68 -13.94
CA LEU A 330 -30.38 9.64 -14.13
C LEU A 330 -31.24 9.45 -12.88
N MET A 331 -30.64 9.49 -11.70
CA MET A 331 -31.37 9.47 -10.42
C MET A 331 -32.30 10.68 -10.29
N GLY A 332 -31.82 11.87 -10.69
CA GLY A 332 -32.64 13.07 -10.76
C GLY A 332 -33.87 12.91 -11.66
N PHE A 333 -33.69 12.45 -12.91
CA PHE A 333 -34.81 12.22 -13.83
C PHE A 333 -35.78 11.15 -13.32
N SER A 334 -35.27 10.07 -12.75
CA SER A 334 -36.10 8.98 -12.19
C SER A 334 -36.97 9.49 -11.03
N SER A 335 -36.42 10.34 -10.16
CA SER A 335 -37.17 10.94 -9.06
C SER A 335 -38.33 11.84 -9.53
N VAL A 336 -38.08 12.65 -10.57
CA VAL A 336 -39.11 13.50 -11.19
C VAL A 336 -40.20 12.65 -11.83
N TYR A 337 -39.84 11.57 -12.52
CA TYR A 337 -40.80 10.66 -13.15
C TYR A 337 -41.71 9.96 -12.12
N VAL A 338 -41.15 9.46 -11.01
CA VAL A 338 -41.94 8.84 -9.94
C VAL A 338 -42.88 9.85 -9.28
N TYR A 339 -42.40 11.07 -9.04
CA TYR A 339 -43.23 12.15 -8.48
C TYR A 339 -44.42 12.50 -9.39
N GLN A 340 -44.20 12.57 -10.72
CA GLN A 340 -45.27 12.78 -11.68
C GLN A 340 -46.33 11.67 -11.66
N ARG A 341 -45.90 10.40 -11.57
CA ARG A 341 -46.81 9.24 -11.48
C ARG A 341 -47.65 9.26 -10.20
N GLN A 342 -47.05 9.64 -9.07
CA GLN A 342 -47.76 9.75 -7.79
C GLN A 342 -48.83 10.84 -7.82
N LEU A 343 -48.54 12.00 -8.42
CA LEU A 343 -49.53 13.06 -8.60
C LEU A 343 -50.72 12.60 -9.43
N ILE A 344 -50.48 11.90 -10.55
CA ILE A 344 -51.55 11.37 -11.42
C ILE A 344 -52.41 10.33 -10.67
N ALA A 345 -51.79 9.47 -9.87
CA ALA A 345 -52.52 8.48 -9.08
C ALA A 345 -53.43 9.14 -8.02
N GLN A 346 -52.98 10.23 -7.38
CA GLN A 346 -53.79 10.96 -6.40
C GLN A 346 -54.99 11.67 -7.04
N THR A 347 -54.86 12.22 -8.26
CA THR A 347 -56.00 12.82 -8.97
C THR A 347 -57.08 11.80 -9.33
N SER A 348 -56.71 10.52 -9.51
CA SER A 348 -57.66 9.46 -9.84
C SER A 348 -58.50 8.95 -8.66
N GLN A 349 -58.11 9.25 -7.42
CA GLN A 349 -58.80 8.76 -6.22
C GLN A 349 -59.84 9.73 -5.62
N GLY A 350 -60.19 10.83 -6.31
CA GLY A 350 -61.37 11.64 -5.97
C GLY A 350 -61.34 12.36 -4.63
N ASN A 351 -60.23 12.33 -3.88
CA ASN A 351 -60.10 13.09 -2.63
C ASN A 351 -59.73 14.54 -2.93
N ALA A 352 -60.76 15.39 -2.96
CA ALA A 352 -60.67 16.83 -3.09
C ALA A 352 -60.05 17.49 -1.84
N LEU A 353 -58.74 17.32 -1.65
CA LEU A 353 -57.94 18.20 -0.80
C LEU A 353 -57.17 19.15 -1.71
N GLY A 354 -57.66 20.40 -1.78
CA GLY A 354 -57.01 21.58 -2.38
C GLY A 354 -56.01 21.31 -3.50
N SER A 355 -56.49 21.25 -4.74
CA SER A 355 -55.70 21.02 -5.95
C SER A 355 -54.62 22.09 -6.12
N PHE A 356 -53.41 21.82 -5.64
CA PHE A 356 -52.19 22.50 -6.08
C PHE A 356 -51.78 21.92 -7.43
N SER A 357 -52.48 22.33 -8.48
CA SER A 357 -52.13 22.00 -9.86
C SER A 357 -50.94 22.86 -10.29
N PHE A 358 -49.72 22.32 -10.17
CA PHE A 358 -48.59 22.86 -10.92
C PHE A 358 -48.80 22.50 -12.39
N ASP A 359 -49.31 23.47 -13.17
CA ASP A 359 -49.45 23.32 -14.60
C ASP A 359 -48.08 23.40 -15.28
N TYR A 360 -47.35 22.29 -15.28
CA TYR A 360 -46.12 22.15 -16.06
C TYR A 360 -46.39 22.19 -17.56
N SER A 361 -47.63 21.92 -18.00
CA SER A 361 -47.98 21.98 -19.40
C SER A 361 -47.88 23.42 -19.92
N SER A 362 -48.24 24.46 -19.16
CA SER A 362 -48.06 25.85 -19.59
C SER A 362 -46.61 26.33 -19.54
N ILE A 363 -45.76 25.77 -18.67
CA ILE A 363 -44.33 26.09 -18.60
C ILE A 363 -43.56 25.47 -19.78
N PHE A 364 -43.84 24.20 -20.13
CA PHE A 364 -43.13 23.51 -21.20
C PHE A 364 -43.80 23.61 -22.58
N SER A 365 -45.11 23.84 -22.67
CA SER A 365 -45.80 24.02 -23.97
C SER A 365 -45.46 25.34 -24.65
N ASN A 366 -45.10 26.37 -23.86
CA ASN A 366 -44.65 27.66 -24.39
C ASN A 366 -43.15 27.71 -24.68
N LEU A 367 -42.37 26.75 -24.18
CA LEU A 367 -40.97 26.59 -24.57
C LEU A 367 -40.93 25.92 -25.95
N LYS A 368 -41.00 26.73 -27.01
CA LYS A 368 -40.70 26.29 -28.38
C LYS A 368 -39.25 25.81 -28.44
N PHE A 369 -39.05 24.53 -28.15
CA PHE A 369 -37.74 23.90 -28.18
C PHE A 369 -37.30 23.77 -29.63
N ASN A 370 -36.61 24.79 -30.12
CA ASN A 370 -36.00 24.79 -31.44
C ASN A 370 -34.82 23.81 -31.40
N THR A 371 -35.09 22.59 -31.84
CA THR A 371 -34.14 21.47 -31.82
C THR A 371 -32.82 21.86 -32.50
N LYS A 372 -32.89 22.66 -33.58
CA LYS A 372 -31.73 23.11 -34.33
C LYS A 372 -30.88 24.11 -33.54
N GLN A 373 -31.51 25.06 -32.84
CA GLN A 373 -30.80 25.97 -31.94
C GLN A 373 -30.23 25.25 -30.72
N PHE A 374 -30.96 24.31 -30.13
CA PHE A 374 -30.48 23.53 -29.00
C PHE A 374 -29.23 22.72 -29.37
N PHE A 375 -29.26 21.96 -30.48
CA PHE A 375 -28.08 21.23 -30.94
C PHE A 375 -26.93 22.17 -31.33
N GLY A 376 -27.21 23.34 -31.88
CA GLY A 376 -26.20 24.37 -32.16
C GLY A 376 -25.52 24.89 -30.90
N ILE A 377 -26.31 25.27 -29.88
CA ILE A 377 -25.79 25.75 -28.59
C ILE A 377 -25.05 24.64 -27.85
N TYR A 378 -25.56 23.41 -27.89
CA TYR A 378 -24.94 22.24 -27.27
C TYR A 378 -23.60 21.89 -27.92
N ALA A 379 -23.54 21.89 -29.26
CA ALA A 379 -22.29 21.69 -30.00
C ALA A 379 -21.27 22.78 -29.70
N LEU A 380 -21.72 24.04 -29.59
CA LEU A 380 -20.85 25.16 -29.23
C LEU A 380 -20.33 25.03 -27.80
N ALA A 381 -21.18 24.67 -26.85
CA ALA A 381 -20.80 24.43 -25.46
C ALA A 381 -19.79 23.27 -25.34
N LEU A 382 -19.99 22.18 -26.08
CA LEU A 382 -19.04 21.07 -26.16
C LEU A 382 -17.70 21.50 -26.75
N ALA A 383 -17.69 22.29 -27.82
CA ALA A 383 -16.47 22.81 -28.42
C ALA A 383 -15.71 23.72 -27.43
N LEU A 384 -16.44 24.56 -26.68
CA LEU A 384 -15.86 25.49 -25.71
C LEU A 384 -15.29 24.77 -24.48
N ILE A 385 -16.00 23.76 -23.97
CA ILE A 385 -15.51 22.88 -22.91
C ILE A 385 -14.27 22.12 -23.40
N SER A 386 -14.29 21.59 -24.62
CA SER A 386 -13.14 20.89 -25.22
C SER A 386 -11.92 21.81 -25.37
N ALA A 387 -12.13 23.06 -25.80
CA ALA A 387 -11.05 24.04 -25.94
C ALA A 387 -10.46 24.46 -24.57
N LEU A 388 -11.30 24.73 -23.57
CA LEU A 388 -10.85 24.99 -22.19
C LEU A 388 -10.05 23.83 -21.63
N PHE A 389 -10.42 22.60 -21.99
CA PHE A 389 -9.74 21.39 -21.57
C PHE A 389 -8.36 21.25 -22.20
N MET A 390 -8.22 21.52 -23.51
CA MET A 390 -6.92 21.57 -24.20
C MET A 390 -5.98 22.60 -23.56
N VAL A 391 -6.52 23.75 -23.11
CA VAL A 391 -5.74 24.77 -22.40
C VAL A 391 -5.33 24.29 -21.01
N ALA A 392 -6.22 23.65 -20.26
CA ALA A 392 -5.91 23.11 -18.94
C ALA A 392 -4.81 22.02 -18.99
N ILE A 393 -4.85 21.12 -19.99
CA ILE A 393 -3.80 20.10 -20.21
C ILE A 393 -2.44 20.77 -20.41
N LYS A 394 -2.39 21.83 -21.23
CA LYS A 394 -1.18 22.61 -21.51
C LYS A 394 -0.63 23.36 -20.30
N ILE A 395 -1.47 23.77 -19.36
CA ILE A 395 -1.07 24.58 -18.19
C ILE A 395 -0.62 23.69 -17.03
N PHE A 396 -1.30 22.57 -16.79
CA PHE A 396 -1.11 21.76 -15.60
C PHE A 396 -0.30 20.48 -15.85
N ASP A 397 0.17 20.26 -17.07
CA ASP A 397 0.98 19.09 -17.47
C ASP A 397 0.32 17.74 -17.09
N TYR A 398 -1.02 17.68 -17.09
CA TYR A 398 -1.76 16.46 -16.80
C TYR A 398 -1.60 15.46 -17.95
N SER A 399 -0.91 14.35 -17.67
CA SER A 399 -0.98 13.12 -18.46
C SER A 399 -2.37 12.49 -18.29
N LEU A 400 -3.35 12.93 -19.07
CA LEU A 400 -4.63 12.22 -19.15
C LEU A 400 -4.43 10.90 -19.90
N MET A 401 -5.09 9.84 -19.43
CA MET A 401 -5.28 8.64 -20.25
C MET A 401 -6.09 9.03 -21.49
N GLU A 402 -5.61 8.65 -22.68
CA GLU A 402 -6.17 9.02 -23.99
C GLU A 402 -7.68 8.70 -24.16
N TYR A 403 -8.25 7.88 -23.28
CA TYR A 403 -9.62 7.36 -23.36
C TYR A 403 -10.67 8.20 -22.58
N ASP A 404 -10.26 9.15 -21.73
CA ASP A 404 -11.18 9.82 -20.78
C ASP A 404 -12.10 10.88 -21.44
N VAL A 405 -11.64 11.48 -22.54
CA VAL A 405 -12.41 12.45 -23.34
C VAL A 405 -13.56 11.77 -24.08
N ILE A 406 -13.33 10.54 -24.57
CA ILE A 406 -14.31 9.76 -25.34
C ILE A 406 -15.49 9.37 -24.44
N GLY A 407 -15.24 8.99 -23.17
CA GLY A 407 -16.28 8.65 -22.21
C GLY A 407 -17.23 9.82 -21.91
N SER A 408 -16.67 11.02 -21.78
CA SER A 408 -17.43 12.25 -21.54
C SER A 408 -18.30 12.65 -22.74
N LEU A 409 -17.77 12.48 -23.96
CA LEU A 409 -18.51 12.72 -25.21
C LEU A 409 -19.66 11.71 -25.41
N LEU A 410 -19.42 10.44 -25.11
CA LEU A 410 -20.45 9.38 -25.18
C LEU A 410 -21.59 9.62 -24.20
N CYS A 411 -21.29 10.02 -22.95
CA CYS A 411 -22.34 10.35 -21.97
C CYS A 411 -23.22 11.51 -22.43
N GLY A 412 -22.61 12.54 -23.05
CA GLY A 412 -23.35 13.66 -23.64
C GLY A 412 -24.30 13.21 -24.76
N PHE A 413 -23.82 12.33 -25.65
CA PHE A 413 -24.62 11.80 -26.75
C PHE A 413 -25.78 10.92 -26.26
N ILE A 414 -25.53 10.02 -25.30
CA ILE A 414 -26.55 9.14 -24.72
C ILE A 414 -27.62 9.97 -23.99
N GLY A 415 -27.22 11.01 -23.24
CA GLY A 415 -28.15 11.94 -22.59
C GLY A 415 -29.05 12.67 -23.60
N ALA A 416 -28.50 13.12 -24.73
CA ALA A 416 -29.29 13.77 -25.78
C ALA A 416 -30.32 12.83 -26.43
N VAL A 417 -29.94 11.56 -26.68
CA VAL A 417 -30.86 10.53 -27.19
C VAL A 417 -31.99 10.24 -26.19
N PHE A 418 -31.66 10.13 -24.90
CA PHE A 418 -32.64 9.91 -23.84
C PHE A 418 -33.68 11.04 -23.75
N ILE A 419 -33.23 12.30 -23.79
CA ILE A 419 -34.12 13.47 -23.79
C ILE A 419 -35.04 13.46 -25.02
N HIS A 420 -34.52 13.09 -26.19
CA HIS A 420 -35.31 12.98 -27.41
C HIS A 420 -36.40 11.90 -27.30
N TYR A 421 -36.06 10.73 -26.76
CA TYR A 421 -36.98 9.61 -26.59
C TYR A 421 -38.16 9.96 -25.65
N PHE A 422 -37.90 10.55 -24.49
CA PHE A 422 -38.94 10.96 -23.55
C PHE A 422 -39.86 12.05 -24.09
N ARG A 423 -39.36 12.90 -24.99
CA ARG A 423 -40.18 13.93 -25.63
C ARG A 423 -41.17 13.34 -26.64
N ASN A 424 -40.81 12.28 -27.36
CA ASN A 424 -41.66 11.72 -28.41
C ASN A 424 -42.73 10.76 -27.86
N ASN A 425 -42.50 10.12 -26.72
CA ASN A 425 -43.45 9.18 -26.10
C ASN A 425 -44.48 9.82 -25.15
N ASN A 426 -44.42 11.14 -24.96
CA ASN A 426 -45.42 11.91 -24.19
C ASN A 426 -46.39 12.70 -25.10
N LYS A 427 -46.46 12.35 -26.39
CA LYS A 427 -47.61 12.62 -27.24
C LYS A 427 -48.51 11.40 -27.22
#